data_AF-A0AAE9ACV6-F1
#
_entry.id   AF-A0AAE9ACV6-F1
#
_cell.length_a   1.000
_cell.length_b   1.000
_cell.length_c   1.000
_cell.angle_alpha   90.00
_cell.angle_beta   90.00
_cell.angle_gamma   90.00
#
_symmetry.space_group_name_H-M   'P 1'
#
loop_
_entity.id
_entity.type
_entity.pdbx_description
1 polymer ?
#
loop_
_entity_poly.entity_id
_entity_poly.type
_entity_poly.pdbx_seq_one_letter_code
_entity_poly.pdbx_strand_id
1 'polypeptide(L)'
;MGPQCAVCESPTAFTLHFGGRCCKACAAFFRRTIALDLKYECAAVEPCEIHFNFPGMRLVCRECRLRKCYSAGMKSELVRSRKENFACTRRKNSRNTNSDPHSNSPSTRQSMSPDDDDWSFQMFDEKPLEASSSSSSATVTQQPPLTNQMMVTEESSRTSSFDGGYCSSLPSSSNTIHPLSGPSLPDHQSILQNYHSMETGLCSRRRIMYTSTDMDFILDSHSTLQCPYTVSDLRPHDFRSFRGMLRHDFVILFDYAIRFPEFSTFTSHEKNMFYRLILAVDFILSSSYYSAKLGQAHRQMIMTNGEFLCMDPLPMTGNEPNARQYFASDEDFSKYKALMPMHIAIWEESVLPFARMNVSFEEFCLLKALTVWHCTYYKFTETGREKCRRQRNIIIDCLSKMCHSQRENGERRVGELLMSMNYIMESTQKLTSSYVMLTFFDVLNCDSMLHEMLNFKY
;
A
#
# COMPACT_ATOMS: atom_id res chain seq x y z
N MET A 1 38.49 -18.83 -20.22
CA MET A 1 37.50 -18.21 -19.31
C MET A 1 38.15 -17.03 -18.62
N GLY A 2 37.40 -15.95 -18.35
CA GLY A 2 37.93 -14.78 -17.62
C GLY A 2 38.05 -15.04 -16.11
N PRO A 3 38.76 -14.18 -15.35
CA PRO A 3 38.92 -14.32 -13.91
C PRO A 3 37.57 -14.17 -13.16
N GLN A 4 37.24 -15.18 -12.36
CA GLN A 4 36.03 -15.22 -11.53
C GLN A 4 36.18 -14.44 -10.23
N CYS A 5 35.04 -13.99 -9.69
CA CYS A 5 34.95 -13.29 -8.41
C CYS A 5 35.17 -14.26 -7.24
N ALA A 6 36.18 -14.04 -6.40
CA ALA A 6 36.45 -14.90 -5.23
C ALA A 6 35.38 -14.84 -4.11
N VAL A 7 34.30 -14.07 -4.29
CA VAL A 7 33.19 -13.93 -3.34
C VAL A 7 31.90 -14.60 -3.84
N CYS A 8 31.58 -14.44 -5.13
CA CYS A 8 30.32 -14.92 -5.72
C CYS A 8 30.48 -15.57 -7.11
N GLU A 9 31.70 -15.86 -7.53
CA GLU A 9 32.07 -16.58 -8.77
C GLU A 9 31.65 -15.93 -10.10
N SER A 10 30.98 -14.77 -10.05
CA SER A 10 30.69 -13.91 -11.21
C SER A 10 31.92 -13.74 -12.12
N PRO A 11 31.81 -13.96 -13.45
CA PRO A 11 32.92 -13.94 -14.41
C PRO A 11 33.45 -12.51 -14.74
N THR A 12 33.17 -11.53 -13.88
CA THR A 12 33.39 -10.09 -14.11
C THR A 12 34.48 -9.49 -13.20
N ALA A 13 35.35 -10.32 -12.62
CA ALA A 13 36.37 -9.92 -11.65
C ALA A 13 37.75 -9.65 -12.28
N PHE A 14 37.75 -8.76 -13.28
CA PHE A 14 38.95 -8.37 -14.02
C PHE A 14 39.98 -7.62 -13.15
N THR A 15 39.53 -6.85 -12.17
CA THR A 15 40.34 -5.97 -11.31
C THR A 15 40.31 -6.37 -9.83
N LEU A 16 41.31 -5.91 -9.07
CA LEU A 16 41.29 -5.98 -7.61
C LEU A 16 40.48 -4.80 -7.03
N HIS A 17 39.69 -5.06 -6.00
CA HIS A 17 38.99 -4.02 -5.22
C HIS A 17 39.24 -4.25 -3.73
N PHE A 18 39.73 -3.20 -3.05
CA PHE A 18 40.08 -3.26 -1.62
C PHE A 18 41.05 -4.41 -1.27
N GLY A 19 41.94 -4.80 -2.18
CA GLY A 19 42.89 -5.91 -1.99
C GLY A 19 42.43 -7.27 -2.54
N GLY A 20 41.11 -7.51 -2.67
CA GLY A 20 40.57 -8.78 -3.14
C GLY A 20 40.12 -8.79 -4.61
N ARG A 21 40.25 -9.93 -5.29
CA ARG A 21 39.73 -10.14 -6.66
C ARG A 21 38.22 -10.41 -6.62
N CYS A 22 37.42 -9.38 -6.91
CA CYS A 22 35.96 -9.50 -6.88
C CYS A 22 35.29 -8.66 -7.99
N CYS A 23 34.00 -8.90 -8.22
CA CYS A 23 33.20 -8.10 -9.15
C CYS A 23 32.78 -6.75 -8.52
N LYS A 24 32.43 -5.77 -9.38
CA LYS A 24 31.97 -4.43 -8.96
C LYS A 24 30.86 -4.45 -7.89
N ALA A 25 29.94 -5.43 -7.96
CA ALA A 25 28.85 -5.57 -7.00
C ALA A 25 29.33 -5.96 -5.58
N CYS A 26 30.29 -6.88 -5.47
CA CYS A 26 30.89 -7.24 -4.19
C CYS A 26 31.77 -6.11 -3.63
N ALA A 27 32.49 -5.38 -4.49
CA ALA A 27 33.20 -4.16 -4.10
C ALA A 27 32.27 -3.09 -3.53
N ALA A 28 31.11 -2.83 -4.17
CA ALA A 28 30.11 -1.88 -3.70
C ALA A 28 29.37 -2.32 -2.43
N PHE A 29 29.21 -3.64 -2.22
CA PHE A 29 28.69 -4.21 -0.97
C PHE A 29 29.68 -4.02 0.19
N PHE A 30 30.95 -4.38 -0.01
CA PHE A 30 32.01 -4.24 1.00
C PHE A 30 32.20 -2.76 1.39
N ARG A 31 32.36 -1.87 0.40
CA ARG A 31 32.51 -0.42 0.64
C ARG A 31 31.40 0.15 1.51
N ARG A 32 30.12 -0.15 1.21
CA ARG A 32 28.99 0.36 2.00
C ARG A 32 28.94 -0.22 3.41
N THR A 33 29.24 -1.51 3.54
CA THR A 33 29.23 -2.19 4.85
C THR A 33 30.27 -1.58 5.78
N ILE A 34 31.52 -1.41 5.32
CA ILE A 34 32.59 -0.82 6.13
C ILE A 34 32.39 0.69 6.36
N ALA A 35 31.98 1.46 5.34
CA ALA A 35 31.82 2.91 5.47
C ALA A 35 30.66 3.35 6.38
N LEU A 36 29.70 2.46 6.64
CA LEU A 36 28.53 2.68 7.49
C LEU A 36 28.56 1.85 8.80
N ASP A 37 29.67 1.15 9.09
CA ASP A 37 29.84 0.22 10.22
C ASP A 37 28.65 -0.78 10.39
N LEU A 38 28.17 -1.33 9.27
CA LEU A 38 27.02 -2.24 9.28
C LEU A 38 27.45 -3.63 9.73
N LYS A 39 26.85 -4.06 10.85
CA LYS A 39 26.98 -5.43 11.39
C LYS A 39 25.84 -6.29 10.87
N TYR A 40 26.14 -7.54 10.59
CA TYR A 40 25.17 -8.54 10.14
C TYR A 40 25.30 -9.80 10.99
N GLU A 41 24.23 -10.58 11.06
CA GLU A 41 24.23 -11.90 11.68
C GLU A 41 23.66 -12.90 10.68
N CYS A 42 24.12 -14.15 10.75
CA CYS A 42 23.64 -15.24 9.91
C CYS A 42 22.54 -16.01 10.63
N ALA A 43 21.33 -16.04 10.06
CA ALA A 43 20.22 -16.81 10.61
C ALA A 43 20.32 -18.33 10.34
N ALA A 44 21.26 -18.77 9.51
CA ALA A 44 21.53 -20.19 9.25
C ALA A 44 22.65 -20.71 10.15
N VAL A 45 22.49 -21.94 10.64
CA VAL A 45 23.49 -22.66 11.44
C VAL A 45 24.76 -22.95 10.63
N GLU A 46 24.61 -23.21 9.34
CA GLU A 46 25.73 -23.45 8.41
C GLU A 46 26.04 -22.23 7.52
N PRO A 47 27.30 -22.07 7.06
CA PRO A 47 27.69 -21.05 6.09
C PRO A 47 26.83 -21.03 4.81
N CYS A 48 26.03 -19.99 4.63
CA CYS A 48 25.26 -19.80 3.40
C CYS A 48 26.17 -19.75 2.15
N GLU A 49 25.75 -20.45 1.10
CA GLU A 49 26.38 -20.38 -0.20
C GLU A 49 26.24 -18.98 -0.83
N ILE A 50 27.26 -18.53 -1.54
CA ILE A 50 27.32 -17.20 -2.17
C ILE A 50 27.76 -17.41 -3.62
N HIS A 51 26.81 -17.31 -4.55
CA HIS A 51 27.02 -17.50 -5.99
C HIS A 51 26.21 -16.47 -6.80
N PHE A 52 26.66 -16.11 -8.01
CA PHE A 52 26.07 -15.02 -8.80
C PHE A 52 24.75 -15.39 -9.51
N ASN A 53 24.49 -16.67 -9.75
CA ASN A 53 23.25 -17.15 -10.38
C ASN A 53 22.06 -17.28 -9.41
N PHE A 54 22.23 -17.05 -8.11
CA PHE A 54 21.10 -17.14 -7.18
C PHE A 54 20.08 -16.01 -7.46
N PRO A 55 18.76 -16.33 -7.58
CA PRO A 55 17.73 -15.34 -7.87
C PRO A 55 17.73 -14.20 -6.86
N GLY A 56 18.07 -12.99 -7.34
CA GLY A 56 18.16 -11.80 -6.51
C GLY A 56 19.39 -11.77 -5.59
N MET A 57 20.51 -11.25 -6.10
CA MET A 57 21.74 -10.93 -5.32
C MET A 57 21.51 -9.96 -4.12
N ARG A 58 20.28 -9.47 -3.91
CA ARG A 58 19.81 -8.69 -2.75
C ARG A 58 19.35 -9.55 -1.56
N LEU A 59 18.99 -10.83 -1.79
CA LEU A 59 18.52 -11.81 -0.79
C LEU A 59 19.63 -12.70 -0.23
N VAL A 60 20.82 -12.66 -0.84
CA VAL A 60 22.01 -13.39 -0.40
C VAL A 60 22.43 -12.95 1.01
N CYS A 61 22.66 -13.92 1.92
CA CYS A 61 23.03 -13.69 3.31
C CYS A 61 24.21 -12.71 3.45
N ARG A 62 23.96 -11.57 4.08
CA ARG A 62 24.92 -10.44 4.13
C ARG A 62 26.14 -10.77 4.99
N GLU A 63 25.95 -11.50 6.08
CA GLU A 63 27.05 -11.92 6.96
C GLU A 63 27.98 -12.91 6.26
N CYS A 64 27.44 -14.01 5.70
CA CYS A 64 28.23 -14.96 4.93
C CYS A 64 28.92 -14.32 3.71
N ARG A 65 28.29 -13.32 3.08
CA ARG A 65 28.91 -12.52 2.00
C ARG A 65 30.05 -11.65 2.50
N LEU A 66 29.90 -10.97 3.65
CA LEU A 66 30.94 -10.14 4.27
C LEU A 66 32.14 -10.99 4.68
N ARG A 67 31.90 -12.14 5.32
CA ARG A 67 32.93 -13.13 5.66
C ARG A 67 33.66 -13.66 4.42
N LYS A 68 32.96 -13.96 3.31
CA LYS A 68 33.61 -14.28 2.03
C LYS A 68 34.40 -13.10 1.45
N CYS A 69 33.96 -11.84 1.61
CA CYS A 69 34.76 -10.67 1.20
C CYS A 69 36.11 -10.61 1.92
N TYR A 70 36.14 -10.77 3.24
CA TYR A 70 37.40 -10.84 4.00
C TYR A 70 38.26 -12.04 3.58
N SER A 71 37.65 -13.22 3.40
CA SER A 71 38.35 -14.43 2.92
C SER A 71 38.96 -14.26 1.52
N ALA A 72 38.33 -13.44 0.67
CA ALA A 72 38.84 -13.06 -0.65
C ALA A 72 39.96 -11.99 -0.62
N GLY A 73 40.48 -11.64 0.57
CA GLY A 73 41.56 -10.66 0.75
C GLY A 73 41.11 -9.21 0.75
N MET A 74 39.81 -8.93 0.92
CA MET A 74 39.31 -7.55 0.99
C MET A 74 39.59 -6.94 2.37
N LYS A 75 40.15 -5.74 2.37
CA LYS A 75 40.75 -5.03 3.50
C LYS A 75 39.95 -3.79 3.86
N SER A 76 39.42 -3.73 5.08
CA SER A 76 38.60 -2.61 5.55
C SER A 76 39.37 -1.30 5.63
N GLU A 77 40.69 -1.35 5.91
CA GLU A 77 41.58 -0.18 5.93
C GLU A 77 41.72 0.52 4.57
N LEU A 78 41.36 -0.16 3.46
CA LEU A 78 41.33 0.42 2.12
C LEU A 78 39.99 1.11 1.79
N VAL A 79 39.00 1.06 2.69
CA VAL A 79 37.75 1.81 2.58
C VAL A 79 37.90 3.15 3.32
N ARG A 80 37.96 4.26 2.57
CA ARG A 80 38.06 5.61 3.16
C ARG A 80 36.81 5.91 3.99
N SER A 81 37.00 6.23 5.28
CA SER A 81 35.89 6.61 6.15
C SER A 81 35.37 8.02 5.82
N ARG A 82 34.05 8.25 6.00
CA ARG A 82 33.38 9.54 5.73
C ARG A 82 33.32 10.42 6.98
N LYS A 83 34.37 10.45 7.81
CA LYS A 83 34.29 11.06 9.15
C LYS A 83 34.76 12.51 9.28
N GLU A 84 35.37 13.08 8.25
CA GLU A 84 35.72 14.51 8.20
C GLU A 84 35.39 15.09 6.82
N ASN A 85 34.39 15.99 6.77
CA ASN A 85 34.25 17.14 5.85
C ASN A 85 32.81 17.70 5.91
N PHE A 86 32.49 18.38 7.02
CA PHE A 86 31.38 19.35 7.10
C PHE A 86 31.85 20.59 7.87
N ALA A 87 32.71 21.40 7.22
CA ALA A 87 33.06 22.74 7.68
C ALA A 87 33.52 23.62 6.51
N CYS A 88 33.26 24.92 6.62
CA CYS A 88 33.72 26.01 5.75
C CYS A 88 33.16 26.09 4.32
N THR A 89 32.00 26.74 4.25
CA THR A 89 31.54 27.54 3.10
C THR A 89 32.60 28.51 2.54
N ARG A 90 32.69 28.58 1.20
CA ARG A 90 32.77 29.84 0.42
C ARG A 90 33.96 30.79 0.70
N ARG A 91 35.02 30.74 -0.13
CA ARG A 91 35.82 31.96 -0.45
C ARG A 91 36.52 31.93 -1.82
N LYS A 92 36.70 33.15 -2.34
CA LYS A 92 36.90 33.59 -3.72
C LYS A 92 38.20 33.18 -4.41
N ASN A 93 38.09 33.10 -5.74
CA ASN A 93 39.12 33.18 -6.78
C ASN A 93 39.92 34.52 -6.75
N SER A 94 41.27 34.46 -6.83
CA SER A 94 42.22 35.55 -7.17
C SER A 94 43.66 34.98 -7.25
N ARG A 95 44.21 34.64 -8.43
CA ARG A 95 45.05 35.46 -9.36
C ARG A 95 46.54 35.69 -8.97
N ASN A 96 47.43 35.46 -9.96
CA ASN A 96 48.82 35.95 -10.17
C ASN A 96 49.98 35.36 -9.30
N THR A 97 51.24 35.16 -9.76
CA THR A 97 51.91 35.29 -11.10
C THR A 97 53.30 34.61 -11.17
N ASN A 98 53.69 34.19 -12.39
CA ASN A 98 55.02 34.18 -13.04
C ASN A 98 56.21 33.22 -12.70
N SER A 99 56.72 32.65 -13.81
CA SER A 99 58.12 32.39 -14.27
C SER A 99 58.98 31.21 -13.78
N ASP A 100 59.24 30.30 -14.74
CA ASP A 100 60.26 29.24 -14.92
C ASP A 100 61.75 29.71 -14.86
N PRO A 101 62.82 28.84 -14.96
CA PRO A 101 62.85 27.45 -15.46
C PRO A 101 63.77 26.39 -14.77
N HIS A 102 63.66 25.14 -15.28
CA HIS A 102 64.62 24.01 -15.30
C HIS A 102 65.01 23.25 -14.00
N SER A 103 64.62 21.97 -13.92
CA SER A 103 65.55 20.79 -13.93
C SER A 103 64.79 19.44 -13.83
N ASN A 104 65.49 18.31 -14.02
CA ASN A 104 64.90 17.01 -14.43
C ASN A 104 64.35 16.11 -13.29
N SER A 105 63.14 15.57 -13.52
CA SER A 105 62.59 14.27 -13.01
C SER A 105 62.39 14.12 -11.48
N PRO A 106 61.62 13.11 -10.99
CA PRO A 106 60.57 12.29 -11.62
C PRO A 106 59.21 12.32 -10.85
N SER A 107 58.04 12.23 -11.51
CA SER A 107 56.80 11.56 -11.01
C SER A 107 55.48 11.93 -11.73
N THR A 108 54.71 10.88 -12.04
CA THR A 108 53.22 10.71 -12.05
C THR A 108 52.21 11.80 -12.48
N ARG A 109 51.21 11.31 -13.23
CA ARG A 109 49.81 11.76 -13.43
C ARG A 109 49.51 12.86 -14.45
N GLN A 110 48.63 12.50 -15.40
CA GLN A 110 47.46 13.32 -15.72
C GLN A 110 46.18 12.50 -15.53
N SER A 111 45.15 13.20 -15.08
CA SER A 111 43.80 12.72 -14.83
C SER A 111 42.84 13.37 -15.83
N MET A 112 41.85 12.61 -16.31
CA MET A 112 40.55 13.20 -16.63
C MET A 112 39.46 12.40 -15.93
N SER A 113 38.57 13.12 -15.24
CA SER A 113 37.33 12.61 -14.66
C SER A 113 36.35 12.26 -15.79
N PRO A 114 35.33 11.43 -15.48
CA PRO A 114 34.01 12.05 -15.30
C PRO A 114 33.27 11.58 -14.04
N ASP A 115 32.60 12.57 -13.43
CA ASP A 115 31.22 12.60 -12.94
C ASP A 115 30.64 11.53 -11.99
N ASP A 116 29.88 12.06 -11.01
CA ASP A 116 29.20 11.33 -9.95
C ASP A 116 27.81 10.80 -10.40
N ASP A 117 27.67 9.48 -10.53
CA ASP A 117 26.36 8.83 -10.67
C ASP A 117 25.65 8.74 -9.30
N ASP A 118 24.80 9.73 -9.00
CA ASP A 118 23.75 9.61 -7.98
C ASP A 118 22.62 8.72 -8.48
N TRP A 119 22.20 7.74 -7.66
CA TRP A 119 21.09 6.84 -7.97
C TRP A 119 19.90 7.10 -7.05
N SER A 120 19.34 8.31 -7.17
CA SER A 120 17.99 8.62 -6.74
C SER A 120 16.97 8.03 -7.74
N PHE A 121 16.28 6.97 -7.33
CA PHE A 121 15.15 6.42 -8.11
C PHE A 121 13.94 7.35 -7.99
N GLN A 122 13.82 8.31 -8.92
CA GLN A 122 12.61 9.10 -9.10
C GLN A 122 11.64 8.38 -10.05
N MET A 123 10.36 8.30 -9.67
CA MET A 123 9.29 7.93 -10.58
C MET A 123 8.96 9.12 -11.51
N PHE A 124 8.34 8.81 -12.65
CA PHE A 124 7.94 9.75 -13.69
C PHE A 124 7.15 10.95 -13.15
N ASP A 125 7.71 12.15 -13.33
CA ASP A 125 6.99 13.43 -13.39
C ASP A 125 7.11 13.95 -14.82
N GLU A 126 6.01 13.95 -15.59
CA GLU A 126 5.93 14.75 -16.83
C GLU A 126 5.66 16.20 -16.45
N LYS A 127 6.56 17.12 -16.83
CA LYS A 127 6.32 18.56 -16.72
C LYS A 127 5.97 19.18 -18.08
N PRO A 128 5.10 20.21 -18.11
CA PRO A 128 4.57 20.75 -19.37
C PRO A 128 5.61 21.58 -20.12
N LEU A 129 5.52 21.56 -21.45
CA LEU A 129 6.22 22.51 -22.31
C LEU A 129 5.45 23.84 -22.36
N GLU A 130 6.07 24.92 -21.87
CA GLU A 130 5.60 26.27 -22.17
C GLU A 130 5.95 26.64 -23.62
N ALA A 131 4.94 27.05 -24.39
CA ALA A 131 5.14 27.61 -25.72
C ALA A 131 5.10 29.15 -25.67
N SER A 132 6.19 29.77 -26.12
CA SER A 132 6.27 31.22 -26.29
C SER A 132 5.34 31.73 -27.40
N SER A 133 4.52 32.75 -27.13
CA SER A 133 3.79 33.49 -28.17
C SER A 133 4.07 34.99 -28.11
N SER A 134 4.66 35.52 -29.17
CA SER A 134 4.88 36.95 -29.39
C SER A 134 3.57 37.70 -29.70
N SER A 135 3.54 38.97 -29.34
CA SER A 135 2.42 39.91 -29.50
C SER A 135 1.99 40.18 -30.96
N SER A 136 0.69 40.37 -31.16
CA SER A 136 0.11 41.28 -32.17
C SER A 136 -1.28 41.76 -31.71
N SER A 137 -1.63 43.00 -32.06
CA SER A 137 -2.62 43.83 -31.34
C SER A 137 -4.03 43.87 -31.93
N ALA A 138 -4.95 44.48 -31.15
CA ALA A 138 -6.20 45.19 -31.51
C ALA A 138 -7.54 44.49 -31.13
N THR A 139 -8.62 45.16 -30.70
CA THR A 139 -8.87 46.54 -30.18
C THR A 139 -10.33 46.63 -29.65
N VAL A 140 -10.56 47.04 -28.37
CA VAL A 140 -11.76 47.74 -27.80
C VAL A 140 -13.13 47.00 -27.90
N THR A 141 -14.01 46.90 -26.87
CA THR A 141 -14.67 47.98 -26.10
C THR A 141 -15.14 47.56 -24.69
N GLN A 142 -15.38 48.57 -23.86
CA GLN A 142 -15.67 48.65 -22.41
C GLN A 142 -17.03 48.09 -21.92
N GLN A 143 -17.11 47.83 -20.60
CA GLN A 143 -18.32 47.74 -19.72
C GLN A 143 -18.95 49.15 -19.45
N PRO A 144 -19.95 49.42 -18.56
CA PRO A 144 -20.85 48.60 -17.68
C PRO A 144 -22.36 48.98 -17.93
N PRO A 145 -23.37 49.12 -17.00
CA PRO A 145 -23.54 48.72 -15.58
C PRO A 145 -24.93 48.12 -15.14
N LEU A 146 -24.94 47.64 -13.89
CA LEU A 146 -25.99 47.46 -12.85
C LEU A 146 -27.41 48.08 -12.98
N THR A 147 -28.44 47.38 -12.48
CA THR A 147 -29.44 47.96 -11.52
C THR A 147 -30.18 46.90 -10.66
N ASN A 148 -30.79 47.36 -9.55
CA ASN A 148 -31.39 46.59 -8.44
C ASN A 148 -32.80 46.02 -8.70
N GLN A 149 -33.23 45.01 -7.91
CA GLN A 149 -34.33 45.18 -6.92
C GLN A 149 -34.48 43.96 -5.96
N MET A 150 -34.47 44.25 -4.65
CA MET A 150 -35.46 43.96 -3.59
C MET A 150 -36.25 42.62 -3.63
N MET A 151 -36.59 41.97 -2.50
CA MET A 151 -36.82 42.48 -1.14
C MET A 151 -36.60 41.37 -0.09
N VAL A 152 -36.05 41.71 1.08
CA VAL A 152 -36.10 40.86 2.29
C VAL A 152 -36.78 41.68 3.38
N THR A 153 -37.76 41.09 4.07
CA THR A 153 -38.40 41.66 5.24
C THR A 153 -38.21 40.72 6.43
N GLU A 154 -37.47 41.17 7.43
CA GLU A 154 -37.51 40.58 8.77
C GLU A 154 -38.78 41.05 9.50
N GLU A 155 -39.41 40.19 10.30
CA GLU A 155 -39.47 40.47 11.75
C GLU A 155 -39.89 39.24 12.58
N SER A 156 -39.39 39.26 13.83
CA SER A 156 -39.46 38.21 14.84
C SER A 156 -40.87 37.98 15.44
N SER A 157 -41.18 36.76 15.91
CA SER A 157 -41.47 36.52 17.36
C SER A 157 -42.00 35.13 17.76
N ARG A 158 -41.35 34.57 18.78
CA ARG A 158 -41.89 33.83 19.97
C ARG A 158 -42.29 32.34 19.93
N THR A 159 -41.63 31.61 20.84
CA THR A 159 -42.10 30.44 21.65
C THR A 159 -42.32 29.10 20.93
N SER A 160 -42.07 27.93 21.53
CA SER A 160 -41.87 27.61 22.96
C SER A 160 -40.80 26.52 23.19
N SER A 161 -40.20 26.52 24.38
CA SER A 161 -39.35 25.46 24.90
C SER A 161 -40.20 24.40 25.62
N PHE A 162 -39.79 23.14 25.58
CA PHE A 162 -40.16 22.17 26.61
C PHE A 162 -38.92 21.38 27.03
N ASP A 163 -38.61 21.44 28.31
CA ASP A 163 -37.51 20.75 28.99
C ASP A 163 -38.10 19.99 30.18
N GLY A 164 -37.49 18.87 30.57
CA GLY A 164 -38.12 17.91 31.48
C GLY A 164 -37.16 16.82 31.95
N GLY A 165 -36.16 17.20 32.75
CA GLY A 165 -35.24 16.25 33.38
C GLY A 165 -35.81 15.66 34.69
N TYR A 166 -35.00 14.84 35.38
CA TYR A 166 -34.85 14.87 36.84
C TYR A 166 -33.53 14.19 37.26
N CYS A 167 -32.85 14.82 38.22
CA CYS A 167 -31.68 14.29 38.96
C CYS A 167 -32.20 13.31 40.05
N SER A 168 -31.46 12.43 40.76
CA SER A 168 -30.11 12.59 41.34
C SER A 168 -29.65 11.26 41.98
N SER A 169 -28.33 11.02 42.11
CA SER A 169 -27.67 10.69 43.41
C SER A 169 -26.19 10.31 43.25
N LEU A 170 -25.33 11.05 43.96
CA LEU A 170 -23.94 10.69 44.25
C LEU A 170 -23.86 10.09 45.66
N PRO A 171 -22.85 9.25 45.95
CA PRO A 171 -22.22 9.20 47.26
C PRO A 171 -20.75 9.67 47.20
N SER A 172 -20.30 10.28 48.30
CA SER A 172 -19.00 10.95 48.41
C SER A 172 -17.88 10.09 48.99
N SER A 173 -16.65 10.34 48.51
CA SER A 173 -15.38 10.24 49.24
C SER A 173 -14.90 8.89 49.82
N SER A 174 -13.76 8.42 49.29
CA SER A 174 -12.56 8.19 50.11
C SER A 174 -11.30 8.35 49.25
N ASN A 175 -10.31 9.09 49.76
CA ASN A 175 -9.05 9.34 49.06
C ASN A 175 -8.13 8.11 49.11
N THR A 176 -7.67 7.64 47.96
CA THR A 176 -6.47 6.80 47.88
C THR A 176 -5.65 7.24 46.67
N ILE A 177 -4.49 7.85 46.92
CA ILE A 177 -3.58 8.29 45.87
C ILE A 177 -2.89 7.06 45.28
N HIS A 178 -3.47 6.50 44.22
CA HIS A 178 -2.75 5.57 43.37
C HIS A 178 -1.73 6.34 42.51
N PRO A 179 -0.51 5.80 42.28
CA PRO A 179 0.43 6.40 41.34
C PRO A 179 -0.21 6.50 39.96
N LEU A 180 -0.07 7.67 39.32
CA LEU A 180 -0.47 7.88 37.93
C LEU A 180 0.27 6.90 37.03
N SER A 181 -0.41 5.79 36.70
CA SER A 181 -0.02 4.93 35.59
C SER A 181 -0.18 5.75 34.32
N GLY A 182 0.85 5.78 33.47
CA GLY A 182 0.73 6.36 32.14
C GLY A 182 -0.41 5.71 31.34
N PRO A 183 -0.88 6.33 30.24
CA PRO A 183 -2.02 5.82 29.48
C PRO A 183 -1.79 4.36 29.10
N SER A 184 -2.53 3.45 29.73
CA SER A 184 -2.45 2.03 29.48
C SER A 184 -2.79 1.79 28.01
N LEU A 185 -1.94 1.05 27.31
CA LEU A 185 -2.23 0.59 25.96
C LEU A 185 -3.62 -0.08 25.95
N PRO A 186 -4.49 0.20 24.97
CA PRO A 186 -5.81 -0.39 24.93
C PRO A 186 -5.69 -1.92 24.92
N ASP A 187 -6.54 -2.58 25.69
CA ASP A 187 -6.48 -4.03 25.83
C ASP A 187 -6.69 -4.71 24.47
N HIS A 188 -5.91 -5.76 24.20
CA HIS A 188 -5.94 -6.50 22.94
C HIS A 188 -7.33 -7.02 22.59
N GLN A 189 -8.10 -7.48 23.58
CA GLN A 189 -9.48 -7.92 23.38
C GLN A 189 -10.39 -6.78 22.92
N SER A 190 -10.20 -5.56 23.44
CA SER A 190 -10.95 -4.37 23.02
C SER A 190 -10.64 -3.95 21.58
N ILE A 191 -9.38 -4.07 21.15
CA ILE A 191 -8.93 -3.78 19.79
C ILE A 191 -9.54 -4.78 18.80
N LEU A 192 -9.46 -6.08 19.13
CA LEU A 192 -10.06 -7.15 18.34
C LEU A 192 -11.58 -6.97 18.24
N GLN A 193 -12.26 -6.75 19.36
CA GLN A 193 -13.72 -6.56 19.40
C GLN A 193 -14.18 -5.37 18.56
N ASN A 194 -13.41 -4.27 18.52
CA ASN A 194 -13.73 -3.12 17.67
C ASN A 194 -13.69 -3.49 16.18
N TYR A 195 -12.60 -4.09 15.71
CA TYR A 195 -12.49 -4.48 14.30
C TYR A 195 -13.47 -5.60 13.91
N HIS A 196 -13.75 -6.54 14.81
CA HIS A 196 -14.80 -7.55 14.65
C HIS A 196 -16.19 -6.91 14.51
N SER A 197 -16.55 -5.94 15.35
CA SER A 197 -17.81 -5.18 15.27
C SER A 197 -17.93 -4.34 13.99
N MET A 198 -16.81 -3.84 13.48
CA MET A 198 -16.79 -3.12 12.20
C MET A 198 -17.08 -4.06 11.02
N GLU A 199 -16.45 -5.25 10.98
CA GLU A 199 -16.60 -6.18 9.87
C GLU A 199 -17.92 -6.96 9.88
N THR A 200 -18.42 -7.40 11.05
CA THR A 200 -19.76 -8.00 11.18
C THR A 200 -20.87 -7.00 10.81
N GLY A 201 -20.70 -5.73 11.19
CA GLY A 201 -21.58 -4.64 10.78
C GLY A 201 -21.53 -4.33 9.27
N LEU A 202 -20.39 -4.57 8.60
CA LEU A 202 -20.27 -4.47 7.15
C LEU A 202 -20.93 -5.69 6.46
N CYS A 203 -20.75 -6.90 7.01
CA CYS A 203 -21.40 -8.12 6.53
C CYS A 203 -22.93 -8.01 6.63
N SER A 204 -23.45 -7.49 7.74
CA SER A 204 -24.89 -7.26 7.95
C SER A 204 -25.48 -6.32 6.90
N ARG A 205 -24.82 -5.18 6.65
CA ARG A 205 -25.23 -4.24 5.59
C ARG A 205 -25.18 -4.86 4.20
N ARG A 206 -24.11 -5.60 3.87
CA ARG A 206 -24.01 -6.34 2.59
C ARG A 206 -25.16 -7.31 2.40
N ARG A 207 -25.50 -8.06 3.45
CA ARG A 207 -26.60 -9.03 3.40
C ARG A 207 -27.95 -8.37 3.13
N ILE A 208 -28.25 -7.25 3.82
CA ILE A 208 -29.45 -6.43 3.55
C ILE A 208 -29.48 -5.93 2.09
N MET A 209 -28.35 -5.45 1.55
CA MET A 209 -28.30 -4.83 0.22
C MET A 209 -28.36 -5.84 -0.95
N TYR A 210 -27.83 -7.05 -0.76
CA TYR A 210 -27.56 -7.97 -1.86
C TYR A 210 -28.32 -9.29 -1.82
N THR A 211 -29.10 -9.56 -0.76
CA THR A 211 -29.85 -10.81 -0.58
C THR A 211 -31.30 -10.53 -0.17
N SER A 212 -32.20 -11.48 -0.39
CA SER A 212 -33.56 -11.45 0.16
C SER A 212 -33.59 -11.95 1.62
N THR A 213 -32.70 -11.42 2.46
CA THR A 213 -32.63 -11.80 3.87
C THR A 213 -33.87 -11.31 4.63
N ASP A 214 -34.30 -12.10 5.60
CA ASP A 214 -35.24 -11.64 6.62
C ASP A 214 -34.54 -10.67 7.59
N MET A 215 -35.29 -9.71 8.14
CA MET A 215 -34.74 -8.68 9.04
C MET A 215 -34.58 -9.17 10.48
N ASP A 216 -35.42 -10.08 10.98
CA ASP A 216 -35.28 -10.64 12.33
C ASP A 216 -33.97 -11.45 12.40
N PHE A 217 -33.67 -12.23 11.36
CA PHE A 217 -32.37 -12.91 11.22
C PHE A 217 -31.19 -11.92 11.30
N ILE A 218 -31.28 -10.76 10.66
CA ILE A 218 -30.21 -9.75 10.71
C ILE A 218 -30.10 -9.15 12.11
N LEU A 219 -31.22 -8.79 12.75
CA LEU A 219 -31.22 -8.22 14.09
C LEU A 219 -30.62 -9.18 15.13
N ASP A 220 -30.94 -10.47 15.04
CA ASP A 220 -30.39 -11.50 15.93
C ASP A 220 -28.90 -11.81 15.64
N SER A 221 -28.49 -11.84 14.36
CA SER A 221 -27.14 -12.27 13.95
C SER A 221 -26.12 -11.15 13.75
N HIS A 222 -26.50 -9.87 13.80
CA HIS A 222 -25.64 -8.73 13.40
C HIS A 222 -24.25 -8.68 14.05
N SER A 223 -24.13 -9.19 15.28
CA SER A 223 -22.91 -9.20 16.09
C SER A 223 -22.01 -10.42 15.84
N THR A 224 -22.51 -11.44 15.14
CA THR A 224 -21.84 -12.74 14.89
C THR A 224 -21.71 -13.10 13.40
N LEU A 225 -22.33 -12.33 12.50
CA LEU A 225 -22.33 -12.60 11.06
C LEU A 225 -20.94 -12.41 10.42
N GLN A 226 -20.16 -13.49 10.35
CA GLN A 226 -18.78 -13.49 9.81
C GLN A 226 -18.70 -13.48 8.27
N CYS A 227 -19.79 -13.79 7.57
CA CYS A 227 -19.87 -13.76 6.11
C CYS A 227 -21.26 -13.27 5.68
N PRO A 228 -21.38 -12.33 4.73
CA PRO A 228 -22.67 -11.78 4.32
C PRO A 228 -23.54 -12.74 3.50
N TYR A 229 -22.97 -13.83 2.97
CA TYR A 229 -23.61 -14.71 1.99
C TYR A 229 -23.56 -16.19 2.43
N THR A 230 -24.56 -16.94 1.97
CA THR A 230 -24.59 -18.40 1.92
C THR A 230 -24.49 -18.84 0.46
N VAL A 231 -24.23 -20.12 0.19
CA VAL A 231 -24.12 -20.62 -1.20
C VAL A 231 -25.40 -20.37 -2.01
N SER A 232 -26.58 -20.41 -1.36
CA SER A 232 -27.88 -20.12 -2.00
C SER A 232 -28.13 -18.64 -2.31
N ASP A 233 -27.38 -17.70 -1.72
CA ASP A 233 -27.49 -16.28 -2.04
C ASP A 233 -26.65 -15.87 -3.27
N LEU A 234 -25.72 -16.74 -3.70
CA LEU A 234 -24.75 -16.42 -4.74
C LEU A 234 -25.37 -16.47 -6.14
N ARG A 235 -25.07 -15.46 -6.97
CA ARG A 235 -25.57 -15.37 -8.36
C ARG A 235 -24.41 -15.32 -9.38
N PRO A 236 -24.55 -15.88 -10.59
CA PRO A 236 -23.51 -15.75 -11.61
C PRO A 236 -23.23 -14.28 -11.96
N HIS A 237 -21.97 -13.92 -12.11
CA HIS A 237 -21.57 -12.58 -12.55
C HIS A 237 -21.87 -12.38 -14.04
N ASP A 238 -22.57 -11.28 -14.38
CA ASP A 238 -22.78 -10.86 -15.76
C ASP A 238 -21.97 -9.58 -16.07
N PHE A 239 -20.92 -9.74 -16.86
CA PHE A 239 -20.06 -8.64 -17.29
C PHE A 239 -20.81 -7.59 -18.12
N ARG A 240 -21.95 -7.94 -18.76
CA ARG A 240 -22.73 -6.99 -19.56
C ARG A 240 -23.42 -5.96 -18.68
N SER A 241 -24.05 -6.40 -17.61
CA SER A 241 -24.68 -5.51 -16.62
C SER A 241 -23.70 -4.85 -15.64
N PHE A 242 -22.44 -5.32 -15.56
CA PHE A 242 -21.45 -4.76 -14.62
C PHE A 242 -21.17 -3.27 -14.82
N ARG A 243 -21.15 -2.51 -13.71
CA ARG A 243 -20.91 -1.06 -13.65
C ARG A 243 -19.82 -0.66 -12.63
N GLY A 244 -19.05 -1.62 -12.13
CA GLY A 244 -18.18 -1.40 -10.97
C GLY A 244 -18.98 -1.29 -9.67
N MET A 245 -18.47 -0.47 -8.74
CA MET A 245 -19.12 -0.22 -7.44
C MET A 245 -20.35 0.66 -7.59
N LEU A 246 -21.42 0.32 -6.88
CA LEU A 246 -22.69 1.05 -6.86
C LEU A 246 -22.72 2.05 -5.70
N ARG A 247 -23.58 3.08 -5.79
CA ARG A 247 -23.58 4.19 -4.82
C ARG A 247 -23.71 3.75 -3.36
N HIS A 248 -24.45 2.67 -3.07
CA HIS A 248 -24.56 2.13 -1.71
C HIS A 248 -23.28 1.44 -1.21
N ASP A 249 -22.44 0.86 -2.08
CA ASP A 249 -21.15 0.27 -1.67
C ASP A 249 -20.23 1.32 -1.04
N PHE A 250 -20.20 2.51 -1.66
CA PHE A 250 -19.49 3.67 -1.13
C PHE A 250 -20.07 4.11 0.21
N VAL A 251 -21.40 4.18 0.36
CA VAL A 251 -22.04 4.58 1.63
C VAL A 251 -21.68 3.60 2.76
N ILE A 252 -21.78 2.29 2.54
CA ILE A 252 -21.47 1.30 3.58
C ILE A 252 -19.96 1.25 3.92
N LEU A 253 -19.09 1.57 2.96
CA LEU A 253 -17.64 1.65 3.18
C LEU A 253 -17.20 3.00 3.76
N PHE A 254 -17.97 4.07 3.57
CA PHE A 254 -17.81 5.34 4.29
C PHE A 254 -18.15 5.15 5.77
N ASP A 255 -19.29 4.52 6.07
CA ASP A 255 -19.68 4.09 7.43
C ASP A 255 -18.59 3.24 8.11
N TYR A 256 -17.97 2.34 7.36
CA TYR A 256 -16.84 1.53 7.82
C TYR A 256 -15.58 2.38 8.06
N ALA A 257 -15.26 3.31 7.16
CA ALA A 257 -14.08 4.19 7.25
C ALA A 257 -14.13 5.15 8.45
N ILE A 258 -15.28 5.78 8.72
CA ILE A 258 -15.40 6.74 9.83
C ILE A 258 -15.24 6.11 11.21
N ARG A 259 -15.37 4.78 11.33
CA ARG A 259 -15.16 4.02 12.58
C ARG A 259 -13.69 3.66 12.85
N PHE A 260 -12.77 3.92 11.92
CA PHE A 260 -11.34 3.70 12.19
C PHE A 260 -10.83 4.63 13.30
N PRO A 261 -10.00 4.13 14.24
CA PRO A 261 -9.34 4.96 15.24
C PRO A 261 -8.61 6.15 14.59
N GLU A 262 -8.70 7.32 15.21
CA GLU A 262 -8.10 8.58 14.73
C GLU A 262 -8.62 9.13 13.39
N PHE A 263 -9.55 8.48 12.68
CA PHE A 263 -10.00 8.93 11.36
C PHE A 263 -10.48 10.39 11.35
N SER A 264 -11.26 10.79 12.37
CA SER A 264 -11.75 12.16 12.56
C SER A 264 -10.64 13.21 12.64
N THR A 265 -9.44 12.83 13.07
CA THR A 265 -8.28 13.71 13.30
C THR A 265 -7.41 13.95 12.06
N PHE A 266 -7.70 13.30 10.93
CA PHE A 266 -6.99 13.52 9.67
C PHE A 266 -7.48 14.78 8.94
N THR A 267 -6.62 15.34 8.09
CA THR A 267 -7.01 16.39 7.14
C THR A 267 -8.01 15.87 6.11
N SER A 268 -8.74 16.75 5.42
CA SER A 268 -9.72 16.33 4.39
C SER A 268 -9.08 15.54 3.25
N HIS A 269 -7.84 15.88 2.85
CA HIS A 269 -7.08 15.14 1.85
C HIS A 269 -6.70 13.74 2.35
N GLU A 270 -6.15 13.64 3.56
CA GLU A 270 -5.82 12.34 4.18
C GLU A 270 -7.05 11.47 4.37
N LYS A 271 -8.20 12.02 4.79
CA LYS A 271 -9.49 11.30 4.88
C LYS A 271 -9.92 10.74 3.53
N ASN A 272 -9.84 11.56 2.47
CA ASN A 272 -10.21 11.13 1.11
C ASN A 272 -9.28 10.00 0.62
N MET A 273 -7.97 10.13 0.82
CA MET A 273 -6.98 9.08 0.49
C MET A 273 -7.17 7.80 1.31
N PHE A 274 -7.48 7.92 2.61
CA PHE A 274 -7.79 6.79 3.50
C PHE A 274 -9.01 6.00 2.99
N TYR A 275 -10.06 6.73 2.66
CA TYR A 275 -11.30 6.17 2.16
C TYR A 275 -11.12 5.47 0.81
N ARG A 276 -10.42 6.09 -0.16
CA ARG A 276 -10.05 5.43 -1.44
C ARG A 276 -9.30 4.12 -1.24
N LEU A 277 -8.34 4.09 -0.30
CA LEU A 277 -7.59 2.88 0.02
C LEU A 277 -8.44 1.81 0.72
N ILE A 278 -9.44 2.21 1.53
CA ILE A 278 -10.44 1.27 2.08
C ILE A 278 -11.23 0.61 0.95
N LEU A 279 -11.73 1.36 -0.04
CA LEU A 279 -12.50 0.79 -1.15
C LEU A 279 -11.72 -0.31 -1.89
N ALA A 280 -10.46 -0.03 -2.25
CA ALA A 280 -9.63 -0.96 -3.01
C ALA A 280 -9.16 -2.17 -2.17
N VAL A 281 -8.74 -1.95 -0.91
CA VAL A 281 -8.33 -3.04 -0.02
C VAL A 281 -9.51 -3.94 0.35
N ASP A 282 -10.69 -3.36 0.62
CA ASP A 282 -11.91 -4.14 0.89
C ASP A 282 -12.32 -4.98 -0.32
N PHE A 283 -12.27 -4.46 -1.55
CA PHE A 283 -12.61 -5.24 -2.74
C PHE A 283 -11.71 -6.48 -2.88
N ILE A 284 -10.39 -6.33 -2.72
CA ILE A 284 -9.45 -7.46 -2.79
C ILE A 284 -9.65 -8.44 -1.65
N LEU A 285 -9.64 -7.98 -0.40
CA LEU A 285 -9.63 -8.85 0.78
C LEU A 285 -10.99 -9.50 1.03
N SER A 286 -12.09 -8.77 0.90
CA SER A 286 -13.43 -9.34 1.10
C SER A 286 -13.76 -10.38 0.03
N SER A 287 -13.42 -10.12 -1.25
CA SER A 287 -13.60 -11.12 -2.31
C SER A 287 -12.73 -12.36 -2.07
N SER A 288 -11.48 -12.18 -1.63
CA SER A 288 -10.58 -13.29 -1.26
C SER A 288 -11.12 -14.12 -0.10
N TYR A 289 -11.65 -13.48 0.95
CA TYR A 289 -12.21 -14.14 2.12
C TYR A 289 -13.53 -14.87 1.79
N TYR A 290 -14.45 -14.25 1.05
CA TYR A 290 -15.72 -14.89 0.65
C TYR A 290 -15.47 -16.08 -0.29
N SER A 291 -14.56 -15.94 -1.26
CA SER A 291 -14.12 -17.05 -2.12
C SER A 291 -13.50 -18.20 -1.32
N ALA A 292 -12.67 -17.87 -0.31
CA ALA A 292 -12.06 -18.87 0.57
C ALA A 292 -13.08 -19.55 1.50
N LYS A 293 -14.23 -18.94 1.82
CA LYS A 293 -15.27 -19.54 2.66
C LYS A 293 -16.31 -20.34 1.89
N LEU A 294 -16.73 -19.86 0.71
CA LEU A 294 -17.88 -20.39 -0.02
C LEU A 294 -17.50 -20.94 -1.41
N GLY A 295 -16.47 -20.39 -2.05
CA GLY A 295 -16.12 -20.68 -3.44
C GLY A 295 -15.16 -21.87 -3.66
N GLN A 296 -14.55 -22.43 -2.61
CA GLN A 296 -13.53 -23.47 -2.77
C GLN A 296 -14.02 -24.73 -3.50
N ALA A 297 -15.22 -25.23 -3.14
CA ALA A 297 -15.75 -26.50 -3.64
C ALA A 297 -15.99 -26.51 -5.16
N HIS A 298 -16.35 -25.36 -5.74
CA HIS A 298 -16.64 -25.19 -7.15
C HIS A 298 -15.63 -24.29 -7.88
N ARG A 299 -14.51 -23.95 -7.21
CA ARG A 299 -13.47 -23.04 -7.71
C ARG A 299 -14.06 -21.75 -8.27
N GLN A 300 -14.85 -21.07 -7.44
CA GLN A 300 -15.54 -19.83 -7.75
C GLN A 300 -14.86 -18.64 -7.06
N MET A 301 -14.61 -17.57 -7.80
CA MET A 301 -14.29 -16.25 -7.23
C MET A 301 -15.60 -15.55 -6.89
N ILE A 302 -15.81 -15.22 -5.62
CA ILE A 302 -16.98 -14.53 -5.09
C ILE A 302 -16.63 -13.08 -4.83
N MET A 303 -17.47 -12.18 -5.32
CA MET A 303 -17.31 -10.73 -5.27
C MET A 303 -18.05 -10.11 -4.07
N THR A 304 -17.75 -8.85 -3.76
CA THR A 304 -18.33 -8.13 -2.62
C THR A 304 -19.86 -7.95 -2.67
N ASN A 305 -20.47 -8.08 -3.85
CA ASN A 305 -21.89 -7.91 -4.14
C ASN A 305 -22.71 -9.23 -4.21
N GLY A 306 -22.09 -10.37 -3.86
CA GLY A 306 -22.72 -11.70 -3.91
C GLY A 306 -22.69 -12.37 -5.30
N GLU A 307 -22.04 -11.75 -6.29
CA GLU A 307 -21.81 -12.41 -7.59
C GLU A 307 -20.61 -13.35 -7.55
N PHE A 308 -20.61 -14.35 -8.44
CA PHE A 308 -19.48 -15.26 -8.63
C PHE A 308 -19.05 -15.45 -10.08
N LEU A 309 -17.76 -15.66 -10.27
CA LEU A 309 -17.14 -16.13 -11.50
C LEU A 309 -16.64 -17.57 -11.30
N CYS A 310 -16.98 -18.48 -12.20
CA CYS A 310 -16.35 -19.80 -12.26
C CYS A 310 -14.91 -19.65 -12.76
N MET A 311 -13.95 -20.18 -12.00
CA MET A 311 -12.51 -20.12 -12.29
C MET A 311 -11.91 -21.51 -12.55
N ASP A 312 -12.76 -22.49 -12.86
CA ASP A 312 -12.37 -23.80 -13.40
C ASP A 312 -13.43 -24.32 -14.39
N PRO A 313 -13.09 -24.53 -15.68
CA PRO A 313 -11.85 -24.07 -16.32
C PRO A 313 -11.69 -22.55 -16.19
N LEU A 314 -10.44 -22.06 -16.20
CA LEU A 314 -10.18 -20.62 -16.12
C LEU A 314 -10.83 -19.90 -17.32
N PRO A 315 -11.55 -18.77 -17.12
CA PRO A 315 -12.15 -18.02 -18.21
C PRO A 315 -11.13 -17.56 -19.25
N MET A 316 -11.56 -17.44 -20.50
CA MET A 316 -10.73 -16.81 -21.55
C MET A 316 -10.52 -15.33 -21.24
N THR A 317 -9.37 -14.78 -21.61
CA THR A 317 -9.00 -13.39 -21.32
C THR A 317 -9.63 -12.37 -22.28
N GLY A 318 -10.09 -12.81 -23.45
CA GLY A 318 -10.49 -11.95 -24.57
C GLY A 318 -9.33 -11.56 -25.50
N ASN A 319 -8.11 -12.04 -25.23
CA ASN A 319 -6.94 -11.85 -26.09
C ASN A 319 -6.71 -13.03 -27.06
N GLU A 320 -7.48 -14.11 -26.93
CA GLU A 320 -7.37 -15.29 -27.77
C GLU A 320 -7.82 -14.98 -29.21
N PRO A 321 -7.18 -15.54 -30.27
CA PRO A 321 -7.40 -15.10 -31.65
C PRO A 321 -8.86 -15.12 -32.13
N ASN A 322 -9.65 -16.07 -31.63
CA ASN A 322 -11.06 -16.26 -31.99
C ASN A 322 -12.03 -15.81 -30.88
N ALA A 323 -11.57 -15.15 -29.82
CA ALA A 323 -12.42 -14.80 -28.67
C ALA A 323 -13.65 -13.98 -29.07
N ARG A 324 -13.52 -13.08 -30.05
CA ARG A 324 -14.60 -12.21 -30.55
C ARG A 324 -15.87 -12.97 -30.96
N GLN A 325 -15.76 -14.20 -31.45
CA GLN A 325 -16.90 -14.97 -31.98
C GLN A 325 -17.92 -15.39 -30.91
N TYR A 326 -17.53 -15.37 -29.62
CA TYR A 326 -18.38 -15.76 -28.50
C TYR A 326 -19.28 -14.62 -27.97
N PHE A 327 -19.23 -13.44 -28.59
CA PHE A 327 -19.89 -12.22 -28.13
C PHE A 327 -20.89 -11.68 -29.16
N ALA A 328 -22.04 -11.22 -28.68
CA ALA A 328 -23.12 -10.70 -29.55
C ALA A 328 -22.75 -9.37 -30.23
N SER A 329 -21.95 -8.53 -29.56
CA SER A 329 -21.56 -7.20 -30.03
C SER A 329 -20.07 -6.91 -29.79
N ASP A 330 -19.53 -5.92 -30.49
CA ASP A 330 -18.16 -5.44 -30.27
C ASP A 330 -18.01 -4.73 -28.92
N GLU A 331 -19.10 -4.13 -28.41
CA GLU A 331 -19.18 -3.54 -27.08
C GLU A 331 -19.06 -4.60 -25.98
N ASP A 332 -19.87 -5.66 -26.04
CA ASP A 332 -19.80 -6.83 -25.14
C ASP A 332 -18.37 -7.40 -25.10
N PHE A 333 -17.76 -7.60 -26.28
CA PHE A 333 -16.42 -8.14 -26.40
C PHE A 333 -15.36 -7.21 -25.80
N SER A 334 -15.42 -5.91 -26.11
CA SER A 334 -14.47 -4.92 -25.62
C SER A 334 -14.54 -4.80 -24.08
N LYS A 335 -15.76 -4.80 -23.53
CA LYS A 335 -16.03 -4.79 -22.10
C LYS A 335 -15.51 -6.05 -21.41
N TYR A 336 -15.81 -7.23 -21.95
CA TYR A 336 -15.30 -8.50 -21.44
C TYR A 336 -13.77 -8.54 -21.43
N LYS A 337 -13.14 -8.17 -22.56
CA LYS A 337 -11.69 -8.17 -22.75
C LYS A 337 -10.96 -7.23 -21.79
N ALA A 338 -11.60 -6.12 -21.41
CA ALA A 338 -11.04 -5.19 -20.42
C ALA A 338 -11.24 -5.68 -18.97
N LEU A 339 -12.33 -6.40 -18.69
CA LEU A 339 -12.70 -6.85 -17.33
C LEU A 339 -12.08 -8.19 -16.91
N MET A 340 -12.06 -9.20 -17.78
CA MET A 340 -11.67 -10.55 -17.35
C MET A 340 -10.20 -10.71 -16.98
N PRO A 341 -9.22 -10.08 -17.66
CA PRO A 341 -7.82 -10.12 -17.22
C PRO A 341 -7.64 -9.60 -15.78
N MET A 342 -8.40 -8.57 -15.39
CA MET A 342 -8.41 -8.03 -14.02
C MET A 342 -8.96 -9.06 -13.01
N HIS A 343 -10.08 -9.72 -13.31
CA HIS A 343 -10.67 -10.73 -12.41
C HIS A 343 -9.80 -11.99 -12.30
N ILE A 344 -9.20 -12.44 -13.40
CA ILE A 344 -8.26 -13.57 -13.43
C ILE A 344 -7.03 -13.24 -12.57
N ALA A 345 -6.44 -12.05 -12.72
CA ALA A 345 -5.32 -11.62 -11.89
C ALA A 345 -5.68 -11.60 -10.39
N ILE A 346 -6.87 -11.11 -10.00
CA ILE A 346 -7.32 -11.13 -8.60
C ILE A 346 -7.46 -12.57 -8.09
N TRP A 347 -8.00 -13.48 -8.91
CA TRP A 347 -8.11 -14.89 -8.55
C TRP A 347 -6.74 -15.55 -8.31
N GLU A 348 -5.81 -15.39 -9.25
CA GLU A 348 -4.50 -16.05 -9.20
C GLU A 348 -3.54 -15.43 -8.18
N GLU A 349 -3.52 -14.10 -8.07
CA GLU A 349 -2.57 -13.36 -7.25
C GLU A 349 -3.06 -13.07 -5.82
N SER A 350 -4.38 -13.02 -5.60
CA SER A 350 -4.96 -12.72 -4.28
C SER A 350 -5.79 -13.86 -3.71
N VAL A 351 -6.81 -14.35 -4.44
CA VAL A 351 -7.78 -15.33 -3.89
C VAL A 351 -7.11 -16.68 -3.60
N LEU A 352 -6.36 -17.24 -4.55
CA LEU A 352 -5.71 -18.54 -4.38
C LEU A 352 -4.64 -18.53 -3.27
N PRO A 353 -3.73 -17.53 -3.15
CA PRO A 353 -2.85 -17.40 -2.00
C PRO A 353 -3.58 -17.23 -0.68
N PHE A 354 -4.64 -16.41 -0.63
CA PHE A 354 -5.41 -16.17 0.59
C PHE A 354 -6.12 -17.43 1.10
N ALA A 355 -6.74 -18.20 0.20
CA ALA A 355 -7.40 -19.46 0.55
C ALA A 355 -6.43 -20.48 1.17
N ARG A 356 -5.19 -20.57 0.64
CA ARG A 356 -4.14 -21.46 1.19
C ARG A 356 -3.71 -21.08 2.61
N MET A 357 -3.83 -19.81 3.01
CA MET A 357 -3.49 -19.38 4.37
C MET A 357 -4.53 -19.82 5.42
N ASN A 358 -5.73 -20.26 5.03
CA ASN A 358 -6.81 -20.65 5.95
C ASN A 358 -7.01 -19.62 7.09
N VAL A 359 -7.37 -18.40 6.71
CA VAL A 359 -7.49 -17.24 7.61
C VAL A 359 -8.80 -17.31 8.39
N SER A 360 -8.72 -17.21 9.73
CA SER A 360 -9.88 -17.05 10.63
C SER A 360 -10.56 -15.69 10.43
N PHE A 361 -11.76 -15.49 10.99
CA PHE A 361 -12.46 -14.22 10.84
C PHE A 361 -11.74 -13.08 11.60
N GLU A 362 -11.19 -13.40 12.76
CA GLU A 362 -10.43 -12.52 13.63
C GLU A 362 -9.11 -12.09 12.97
N GLU A 363 -8.36 -13.05 12.41
CA GLU A 363 -7.16 -12.76 11.59
C GLU A 363 -7.51 -11.91 10.36
N PHE A 364 -8.65 -12.17 9.70
CA PHE A 364 -9.13 -11.39 8.55
C PHE A 364 -9.45 -9.93 8.92
N CYS A 365 -10.19 -9.71 10.01
CA CYS A 365 -10.51 -8.36 10.51
C CYS A 365 -9.24 -7.54 10.78
N LEU A 366 -8.27 -8.13 11.50
CA LEU A 366 -7.01 -7.48 11.83
C LEU A 366 -6.11 -7.29 10.60
N LEU A 367 -6.01 -8.27 9.70
CA LEU A 367 -5.23 -8.17 8.46
C LEU A 367 -5.78 -7.08 7.53
N LYS A 368 -7.11 -6.98 7.39
CA LYS A 368 -7.78 -5.94 6.60
C LYS A 368 -7.49 -4.55 7.15
N ALA A 369 -7.67 -4.36 8.46
CA ALA A 369 -7.34 -3.09 9.12
C ALA A 369 -5.85 -2.75 9.00
N LEU A 370 -4.95 -3.71 9.22
CA LEU A 370 -3.51 -3.52 9.13
C LEU A 370 -3.07 -3.15 7.71
N THR A 371 -3.65 -3.80 6.70
CA THR A 371 -3.36 -3.51 5.28
C THR A 371 -3.76 -2.08 4.92
N VAL A 372 -4.95 -1.62 5.33
CA VAL A 372 -5.38 -0.22 5.15
C VAL A 372 -4.36 0.74 5.77
N TRP A 373 -4.01 0.55 7.05
CA TRP A 373 -3.02 1.39 7.75
C TRP A 373 -1.62 1.32 7.15
N HIS A 374 -1.26 0.20 6.50
CA HIS A 374 0.02 0.03 5.83
C HIS A 374 0.06 0.76 4.49
N CYS A 375 -0.98 0.65 3.67
CA CYS A 375 -1.14 1.40 2.43
C CYS A 375 -1.11 2.92 2.68
N THR A 376 -1.85 3.40 3.69
CA THR A 376 -1.99 4.84 3.97
C THR A 376 -0.70 5.47 4.46
N TYR A 377 0.13 4.71 5.21
CA TYR A 377 1.45 5.17 5.65
C TYR A 377 2.34 5.67 4.50
N TYR A 378 2.25 5.08 3.31
CA TYR A 378 3.06 5.51 2.15
C TYR A 378 2.46 6.69 1.37
N LYS A 379 1.25 7.13 1.71
CA LYS A 379 0.53 8.23 1.04
C LYS A 379 0.32 9.47 1.94
N PHE A 380 0.61 9.37 3.24
CA PHE A 380 0.30 10.40 4.23
C PHE A 380 1.47 11.36 4.51
N THR A 381 1.12 12.52 5.07
CA THR A 381 2.06 13.52 5.63
C THR A 381 2.82 12.95 6.82
N GLU A 382 3.86 13.62 7.31
CA GLU A 382 4.63 13.13 8.46
C GLU A 382 3.77 12.91 9.72
N THR A 383 2.87 13.83 10.03
CA THR A 383 1.95 13.70 11.19
C THR A 383 0.92 12.58 10.97
N GLY A 384 0.41 12.42 9.75
CA GLY A 384 -0.44 11.28 9.38
C GLY A 384 0.29 9.93 9.45
N ARG A 385 1.57 9.89 9.07
CA ARG A 385 2.42 8.68 9.13
C ARG A 385 2.68 8.21 10.55
N GLU A 386 2.84 9.11 11.52
CA GLU A 386 3.01 8.72 12.91
C GLU A 386 1.76 8.05 13.48
N LYS A 387 0.56 8.58 13.17
CA LYS A 387 -0.72 7.93 13.49
C LYS A 387 -0.81 6.54 12.85
N CYS A 388 -0.51 6.42 11.55
CA CYS A 388 -0.50 5.14 10.86
C CYS A 388 0.50 4.14 11.48
N ARG A 389 1.71 4.58 11.83
CA ARG A 389 2.73 3.77 12.52
C ARG A 389 2.20 3.26 13.87
N ARG A 390 1.59 4.14 14.67
CA ARG A 390 1.01 3.81 15.97
C ARG A 390 -0.10 2.76 15.84
N GLN A 391 -1.05 2.95 14.92
CA GLN A 391 -2.14 2.01 14.69
C GLN A 391 -1.65 0.65 14.17
N ARG A 392 -0.67 0.63 13.26
CA ARG A 392 -0.02 -0.62 12.82
C ARG A 392 0.61 -1.38 13.98
N ASN A 393 1.38 -0.70 14.84
CA ASN A 393 2.02 -1.34 15.99
C ASN A 393 0.99 -1.94 16.96
N ILE A 394 -0.11 -1.23 17.24
CA ILE A 394 -1.22 -1.71 18.07
C ILE A 394 -1.87 -2.98 17.47
N ILE A 395 -2.13 -3.00 16.16
CA ILE A 395 -2.73 -4.18 15.51
C ILE A 395 -1.75 -5.35 15.44
N ILE A 396 -0.45 -5.11 15.21
CA ILE A 396 0.58 -6.15 15.19
C ILE A 396 0.74 -6.80 16.57
N ASP A 397 0.75 -6.01 17.65
CA ASP A 397 0.77 -6.51 19.03
C ASP A 397 -0.49 -7.34 19.37
N CYS A 398 -1.66 -6.84 18.98
CA CYS A 398 -2.93 -7.58 19.12
C CYS A 398 -2.91 -8.92 18.35
N LEU A 399 -2.49 -8.89 17.08
CA LEU A 399 -2.36 -10.08 16.22
C LEU A 399 -1.36 -11.08 16.82
N SER A 400 -0.26 -10.60 17.38
CA SER A 400 0.74 -11.43 18.05
C SER A 400 0.14 -12.15 19.27
N LYS A 401 -0.49 -11.42 20.20
CA LYS A 401 -1.13 -11.98 21.39
C LYS A 401 -2.20 -13.03 21.03
N MET A 402 -3.01 -12.75 20.01
CA MET A 402 -4.02 -13.68 19.51
C MET A 402 -3.39 -14.94 18.89
N CYS A 403 -2.35 -14.81 18.06
CA CYS A 403 -1.71 -15.98 17.44
C CYS A 403 -0.99 -16.87 18.47
N HIS A 404 -0.37 -16.28 19.50
CA HIS A 404 0.31 -17.03 20.57
C HIS A 404 -0.65 -17.77 21.51
N SER A 405 -1.84 -17.21 21.78
CA SER A 405 -2.84 -17.87 22.63
C SER A 405 -3.61 -18.98 21.90
N GLN A 406 -3.70 -18.93 20.57
CA GLN A 406 -4.49 -19.88 19.77
C GLN A 406 -3.65 -20.97 19.08
N ARG A 407 -2.33 -20.81 18.89
CA ARG A 407 -1.51 -21.73 18.10
C ARG A 407 -0.11 -21.95 18.69
N GLU A 408 0.35 -23.19 18.64
CA GLU A 408 1.70 -23.62 19.04
C GLU A 408 2.85 -22.95 18.26
N ASN A 409 2.56 -22.41 17.06
CA ASN A 409 3.51 -21.69 16.20
C ASN A 409 3.04 -20.24 15.93
N GLY A 410 2.63 -19.51 16.97
CA GLY A 410 2.09 -18.16 16.89
C GLY A 410 2.95 -17.15 16.10
N GLU A 411 4.26 -17.09 16.37
CA GLU A 411 5.19 -16.17 15.68
C GLU A 411 5.22 -16.39 14.15
N ARG A 412 5.31 -17.66 13.73
CA ARG A 412 5.29 -18.03 12.31
C ARG A 412 3.99 -17.59 11.65
N ARG A 413 2.86 -17.77 12.34
CA ARG A 413 1.54 -17.36 11.84
C ARG A 413 1.44 -15.85 11.65
N VAL A 414 1.95 -15.06 12.60
CA VAL A 414 2.07 -13.60 12.45
C VAL A 414 2.93 -13.28 11.22
N GLY A 415 4.08 -13.92 11.06
CA GLY A 415 4.96 -13.74 9.89
C GLY A 415 4.26 -14.01 8.55
N GLU A 416 3.53 -15.11 8.43
CA GLU A 416 2.74 -15.46 7.24
C GLU A 416 1.69 -14.38 6.92
N LEU A 417 0.92 -13.93 7.91
CA LEU A 417 -0.08 -12.87 7.75
C LEU A 417 0.54 -11.52 7.38
N LEU A 418 1.65 -11.13 8.02
CA LEU A 418 2.35 -9.88 7.71
C LEU A 418 2.95 -9.89 6.30
N MET A 419 3.51 -11.02 5.86
CA MET A 419 4.06 -11.15 4.52
C MET A 419 2.97 -11.11 3.44
N SER A 420 1.76 -11.57 3.74
CA SER A 420 0.62 -11.53 2.82
C SER A 420 0.25 -10.12 2.36
N MET A 421 0.45 -9.11 3.23
CA MET A 421 0.16 -7.71 2.90
C MET A 421 0.86 -7.23 1.63
N ASN A 422 2.06 -7.75 1.31
CA ASN A 422 2.79 -7.32 0.13
C ASN A 422 2.06 -7.66 -1.18
N TYR A 423 1.55 -8.89 -1.32
CA TYR A 423 0.80 -9.27 -2.52
C TYR A 423 -0.59 -8.61 -2.54
N ILE A 424 -1.23 -8.43 -1.37
CA ILE A 424 -2.50 -7.71 -1.28
C ILE A 424 -2.33 -6.24 -1.72
N MET A 425 -1.23 -5.58 -1.33
CA MET A 425 -0.90 -4.23 -1.78
C MET A 425 -0.65 -4.16 -3.29
N GLU A 426 0.05 -5.14 -3.85
CA GLU A 426 0.30 -5.22 -5.30
C GLU A 426 -1.00 -5.40 -6.08
N SER A 427 -1.87 -6.34 -5.68
CA SER A 427 -3.19 -6.53 -6.29
C SER A 427 -4.11 -5.31 -6.09
N THR A 428 -4.02 -4.61 -4.96
CA THR A 428 -4.74 -3.34 -4.70
C THR A 428 -4.30 -2.24 -5.69
N GLN A 429 -3.00 -2.16 -5.98
CA GLN A 429 -2.46 -1.22 -6.98
C GLN A 429 -2.90 -1.60 -8.40
N LYS A 430 -2.78 -2.89 -8.78
CA LYS A 430 -3.24 -3.39 -10.09
C LYS A 430 -4.74 -3.17 -10.32
N LEU A 431 -5.56 -3.41 -9.29
CA LEU A 431 -7.00 -3.10 -9.30
C LEU A 431 -7.25 -1.61 -9.59
N THR A 432 -6.59 -0.73 -8.83
CA THR A 432 -6.74 0.72 -8.98
C THR A 432 -6.34 1.18 -10.38
N SER A 433 -5.19 0.72 -10.90
CA SER A 433 -4.76 1.01 -12.27
C SER A 433 -5.73 0.47 -13.33
N SER A 434 -6.28 -0.73 -13.13
CA SER A 434 -7.28 -1.31 -14.04
C SER A 434 -8.55 -0.45 -14.08
N TYR A 435 -9.04 -0.02 -12.92
CA TYR A 435 -10.21 0.86 -12.82
C TYR A 435 -9.97 2.24 -13.44
N VAL A 436 -8.80 2.86 -13.24
CA VAL A 436 -8.42 4.11 -13.94
C VAL A 436 -8.52 3.93 -15.45
N MET A 437 -7.94 2.86 -16.00
CA MET A 437 -7.97 2.58 -17.44
C MET A 437 -9.41 2.34 -17.95
N LEU A 438 -10.21 1.55 -17.20
CA LEU A 438 -11.62 1.29 -17.54
C LEU A 438 -12.46 2.59 -17.57
N THR A 439 -12.22 3.53 -16.65
CA THR A 439 -12.91 4.83 -16.64
C THR A 439 -12.31 5.85 -17.62
N PHE A 440 -11.05 5.71 -18.03
CA PHE A 440 -10.42 6.61 -19.01
C PHE A 440 -10.89 6.34 -20.44
N PHE A 441 -11.15 5.07 -20.77
CA PHE A 441 -11.65 4.64 -22.07
C PHE A 441 -13.19 4.49 -22.13
N ASP A 442 -13.92 4.97 -21.11
CA ASP A 442 -15.39 4.84 -20.97
C ASP A 442 -15.93 3.40 -21.22
N VAL A 443 -15.15 2.39 -20.85
CA VAL A 443 -15.52 0.96 -21.02
C VAL A 443 -16.67 0.56 -20.08
N LEU A 444 -16.83 1.29 -18.98
CA LEU A 444 -17.85 1.07 -17.97
C LEU A 444 -18.66 2.36 -17.74
N ASN A 445 -19.99 2.23 -17.79
CA ASN A 445 -20.92 3.27 -17.32
C ASN A 445 -21.01 3.24 -15.79
N CYS A 446 -19.96 3.77 -15.15
CA CYS A 446 -19.72 3.82 -13.71
C CYS A 446 -20.56 4.89 -12.98
N ASP A 447 -20.73 4.75 -11.66
CA ASP A 447 -21.25 5.84 -10.82
C ASP A 447 -20.27 7.03 -10.81
N SER A 448 -20.79 8.26 -10.78
CA SER A 448 -19.98 9.48 -10.78
C SER A 448 -19.02 9.57 -9.58
N MET A 449 -19.35 8.94 -8.46
CA MET A 449 -18.48 8.84 -7.29
C MET A 449 -17.27 7.92 -7.52
N LEU A 450 -17.39 6.91 -8.40
CA LEU A 450 -16.23 6.09 -8.80
C LEU A 450 -15.23 6.93 -9.60
N HIS A 451 -15.70 7.76 -10.53
CA HIS A 451 -14.84 8.72 -11.24
C HIS A 451 -14.19 9.73 -10.26
N GLU A 452 -14.91 10.23 -9.24
CA GLU A 452 -14.33 11.09 -8.21
C GLU A 452 -13.22 10.40 -7.41
N MET A 453 -13.44 9.15 -7.00
CA MET A 453 -12.47 8.36 -6.20
C MET A 453 -11.25 7.91 -7.01
N LEU A 454 -11.37 7.76 -8.33
CA LEU A 454 -10.27 7.43 -9.23
C LEU A 454 -9.52 8.66 -9.77
N ASN A 455 -10.10 9.85 -9.70
CA ASN A 455 -9.45 11.10 -10.10
C ASN A 455 -8.30 11.45 -9.16
N PHE A 456 -7.06 11.16 -9.59
CA PHE A 456 -5.83 11.60 -8.93
C PHE A 456 -5.53 13.07 -9.29
N LYS A 457 -6.08 14.01 -8.51
CA LYS A 457 -5.51 15.36 -8.43
C LYS A 457 -4.31 15.30 -7.50
N TYR A 458 -3.11 15.29 -8.09
CA TYR A 458 -1.83 15.42 -7.41
C TYR A 458 -1.67 16.82 -6.81
#